data_AF-A0A255G133-F1
#
_entry.id   AF-A0A255G133-F1
#
_cell.length_a   1.000
_cell.length_b   1.000
_cell.length_c   1.000
_cell.angle_alpha   90.00
_cell.angle_beta   90.00
_cell.angle_gamma   90.00
#
_symmetry.space_group_name_H-M   'P 1'
#
loop_
_entity.id
_entity.type
_entity.pdbx_description
1 polymer ?
#
loop_
_entity_poly.entity_id
_entity_poly.type
_entity_poly.pdbx_seq_one_letter_code
_entity_poly.pdbx_strand_id
1 'polypeptide(L)'
;MSITALDIADAVALRCLADSLHQATGIWWERRAESFDWAASRPGDFTGRATAEEIAFRDARCRDAARLCREHARLLQEVAA
;
A
#
# COMPACT_ATOMS: atom_id res chain seq x y z
N MET A 1 33.94 -7.89 -9.51
CA MET A 1 32.99 -8.75 -8.77
C MET A 1 31.84 -9.03 -9.73
N SER A 2 31.73 -10.27 -10.23
CA SER A 2 30.70 -10.61 -11.21
C SER A 2 29.45 -11.06 -10.46
N ILE A 3 28.32 -10.38 -10.66
CA ILE A 3 27.02 -10.81 -10.13
C ILE A 3 26.48 -11.89 -11.07
N THR A 4 26.18 -13.05 -10.52
CA THR A 4 25.61 -14.18 -11.27
C THR A 4 24.08 -14.16 -11.21
N ALA A 5 23.43 -14.91 -12.10
CA ALA A 5 21.98 -15.06 -12.08
C ALA A 5 21.46 -15.72 -10.78
N LEU A 6 22.27 -16.59 -10.16
CA LEU A 6 21.95 -17.19 -8.86
C LEU A 6 21.91 -16.13 -7.76
N ASP A 7 22.86 -15.20 -7.76
CA ASP A 7 22.90 -14.09 -6.79
C ASP A 7 21.66 -13.17 -6.90
N ILE A 8 21.16 -12.98 -8.12
CA ILE A 8 19.93 -12.19 -8.37
C ILE A 8 18.71 -12.95 -7.84
N ALA A 9 18.60 -14.25 -8.10
CA ALA A 9 17.48 -15.07 -7.63
C ALA A 9 17.40 -15.07 -6.10
N ASP A 10 18.54 -15.21 -5.42
CA ASP A 10 18.61 -15.16 -3.96
C ASP A 10 18.22 -13.78 -3.40
N ALA A 11 18.67 -12.69 -4.05
CA ALA A 11 18.29 -11.34 -3.65
C ALA A 11 16.78 -11.09 -3.81
N VAL A 12 16.15 -11.60 -4.87
CA VAL A 12 14.71 -11.51 -5.09
C VAL A 12 13.96 -12.34 -4.05
N ALA A 13 14.37 -13.58 -3.81
CA ALA A 13 13.73 -14.45 -2.82
C ALA A 13 13.76 -13.83 -1.42
N LEU A 14 14.91 -13.27 -1.01
CA LEU A 14 15.05 -12.58 0.26
C LEU A 14 14.12 -11.35 0.36
N ARG A 15 14.03 -10.55 -0.71
CA ARG A 15 13.10 -9.41 -0.77
C ARG A 15 11.65 -9.87 -0.64
N CYS A 16 11.25 -10.91 -1.38
CA CYS A 16 9.90 -11.44 -1.31
C CYS A 16 9.53 -11.94 0.08
N LEU A 17 10.45 -12.64 0.77
CA LEU A 17 10.24 -13.09 2.14
C LEU A 17 10.10 -11.90 3.10
N ALA A 18 10.99 -10.91 3.01
CA ALA A 18 10.95 -9.72 3.85
C ALA A 18 9.66 -8.91 3.66
N ASP A 19 9.21 -8.78 2.40
CA ASP A 19 7.97 -8.08 2.07
C ASP A 19 6.75 -8.87 2.57
N SER A 20 6.76 -10.19 2.44
CA SER A 20 5.69 -11.07 2.94
C SER A 20 5.55 -10.98 4.46
N LEU A 21 6.68 -11.00 5.18
CA LEU A 21 6.69 -10.87 6.64
C LEU A 21 6.18 -9.50 7.10
N HIS A 22 6.54 -8.42 6.38
CA HIS A 22 5.98 -7.09 6.67
C HIS A 22 4.46 -7.05 6.47
N GLN A 23 3.98 -7.60 5.35
CA GLN A 23 2.57 -7.63 4.97
C GLN A 23 1.74 -8.60 5.82
N ALA A 24 2.36 -9.50 6.58
CA ALA A 24 1.68 -10.44 7.46
C ALA A 24 1.12 -9.79 8.74
N THR A 25 1.39 -8.50 8.98
CA THR A 25 0.97 -7.81 10.21
C THR A 25 -0.16 -6.82 9.97
N GLY A 26 -1.16 -6.77 10.86
CA GLY A 26 -2.25 -5.80 10.78
C GLY A 26 -1.76 -4.35 10.80
N ILE A 27 -0.75 -4.05 11.62
CA ILE A 27 -0.15 -2.69 11.73
C ILE A 27 0.39 -2.19 10.38
N TRP A 28 0.98 -3.07 9.57
CA TRP A 28 1.47 -2.67 8.25
C TRP A 28 0.32 -2.24 7.34
N TRP A 29 -0.79 -2.97 7.37
CA TRP A 29 -1.99 -2.64 6.58
C TRP A 29 -2.69 -1.37 7.05
N GLU A 30 -2.70 -1.09 8.36
CA GLU A 30 -3.20 0.19 8.90
C GLU A 30 -2.38 1.38 8.37
N ARG A 31 -1.04 1.31 8.48
CA ARG A 31 -0.14 2.35 7.94
C ARG A 31 -0.26 2.52 6.44
N ARG A 32 -0.51 1.42 5.72
CA ARG A 32 -0.78 1.48 4.27
C ARG A 32 -2.10 2.18 3.98
N ALA A 33 -3.14 1.92 4.78
CA ALA A 33 -4.41 2.63 4.65
C ALA A 33 -4.24 4.14 4.84
N GLU A 34 -3.49 4.54 5.87
CA GLU A 34 -3.15 5.95 6.12
C GLU A 34 -2.43 6.59 4.93
N SER A 35 -1.53 5.85 4.27
CA SER A 35 -0.83 6.34 3.08
C SER A 35 -1.79 6.66 1.92
N PHE A 36 -2.84 5.85 1.75
CA PHE A 36 -3.89 6.13 0.75
C PHE A 36 -4.80 7.29 1.15
N ASP A 37 -5.17 7.41 2.42
CA ASP A 37 -5.90 8.59 2.91
C ASP A 37 -5.08 9.87 2.70
N TRP A 38 -3.76 9.77 2.89
CA TRP A 38 -2.85 10.89 2.73
C TRP A 38 -2.69 11.30 1.26
N ALA A 39 -2.76 10.33 0.35
CA ALA A 39 -2.72 10.55 -1.09
C ALA A 39 -4.05 11.07 -1.67
N ALA A 40 -5.17 10.93 -0.95
CA ALA A 40 -6.44 11.50 -1.38
C ALA A 40 -6.40 13.04 -1.32
N SER A 41 -7.07 13.68 -2.26
CA SER A 41 -7.08 15.13 -2.41
C SER A 41 -7.67 15.82 -1.18
N ARG A 42 -7.10 16.98 -0.83
CA ARG A 42 -7.53 17.84 0.28
C ARG A 42 -7.96 19.22 -0.21
N PRO A 43 -8.83 19.91 0.55
CA PRO A 43 -9.15 21.30 0.27
C PRO A 43 -7.88 22.16 0.23
N GLY A 44 -7.66 22.86 -0.88
CA GLY A 44 -6.49 23.71 -1.08
C GLY A 44 -5.30 23.04 -1.77
N ASP A 45 -5.38 21.75 -2.11
CA ASP A 45 -4.33 21.10 -2.89
C ASP A 45 -4.24 21.67 -4.31
N PHE A 46 -3.02 21.79 -4.83
CA PHE A 46 -2.79 22.16 -6.22
C PHE A 46 -3.06 20.96 -7.14
N THR A 47 -4.12 21.03 -7.93
CA THR A 47 -4.57 19.92 -8.80
C THR A 47 -4.10 20.06 -10.24
N GLY A 48 -3.43 21.17 -10.59
CA GLY A 48 -2.86 21.40 -11.91
C GLY A 48 -3.92 21.45 -13.01
N ARG A 49 -3.82 20.56 -13.99
CA ARG A 49 -4.75 20.47 -15.15
C ARG A 49 -5.81 19.38 -14.98
N ALA A 50 -5.86 18.72 -13.83
CA ALA A 50 -6.82 17.64 -13.61
C ALA A 50 -8.26 18.19 -13.56
N THR A 51 -9.20 17.51 -14.19
CA THR A 51 -10.61 17.86 -14.10
C THR A 51 -11.19 17.43 -12.76
N ALA A 52 -12.33 18.01 -12.37
CA ALA A 52 -13.05 17.62 -11.15
C ALA A 52 -13.41 16.12 -11.14
N GLU A 53 -13.79 15.56 -12.28
CA GLU A 53 -14.13 14.15 -12.44
C GLU A 53 -12.90 13.24 -12.25
N GLU A 54 -11.75 13.62 -12.81
CA GLU A 54 -10.49 12.87 -12.62
C GLU A 54 -10.03 12.88 -11.17
N ILE A 55 -10.19 14.01 -10.49
CA ILE A 55 -9.88 14.14 -9.06
C ILE A 55 -10.81 13.24 -8.24
N ALA A 56 -12.12 13.35 -8.45
CA ALA A 56 -13.11 12.55 -7.74
C ALA A 56 -12.88 11.04 -7.96
N PHE A 57 -12.51 10.63 -9.17
CA PHE A 57 -12.19 9.24 -9.47
C PHE A 57 -10.94 8.76 -8.71
N ARG A 58 -9.86 9.56 -8.69
CA ARG A 58 -8.64 9.23 -7.94
C ARG A 58 -8.89 9.15 -6.44
N ASP A 59 -9.67 10.09 -5.91
CA ASP A 59 -10.06 10.10 -4.50
C ASP A 59 -10.87 8.88 -4.12
N ALA A 60 -11.85 8.51 -4.95
CA ALA A 60 -12.64 7.31 -4.75
C ALA A 60 -11.75 6.06 -4.71
N ARG A 61 -10.77 5.96 -5.62
CA ARG A 61 -9.80 4.85 -5.62
C ARG A 61 -8.93 4.82 -4.37
N CYS A 62 -8.43 5.96 -3.92
CA CYS A 62 -7.60 6.03 -2.71
C CYS A 62 -8.41 5.63 -1.47
N ARG A 63 -9.62 6.17 -1.32
CA ARG A 63 -10.50 5.84 -0.20
C ARG A 63 -10.92 4.37 -0.19
N ASP A 64 -11.20 3.79 -1.37
CA ASP A 64 -11.53 2.37 -1.48
C ASP A 64 -10.32 1.48 -1.12
N ALA A 65 -9.12 1.83 -1.60
CA ALA A 65 -7.90 1.13 -1.23
C ALA A 65 -7.63 1.20 0.28
N ALA A 66 -7.82 2.37 0.91
CA ALA A 66 -7.68 2.54 2.35
C ALA A 66 -8.68 1.66 3.12
N ARG A 67 -9.94 1.62 2.67
CA ARG A 67 -10.99 0.75 3.25
C ARG A 67 -10.60 -0.72 3.18
N LEU A 68 -10.15 -1.19 2.01
CA LEU A 68 -9.71 -2.58 1.83
C LEU A 68 -8.50 -2.93 2.70
N CYS A 69 -7.55 -2.01 2.86
CA CYS A 69 -6.39 -2.21 3.74
C CYS A 69 -6.83 -2.35 5.21
N ARG A 70 -7.74 -1.51 5.70
CA ARG A 70 -8.25 -1.62 7.08
C ARG A 70 -9.02 -2.91 7.31
N GLU A 71 -9.80 -3.35 6.34
CA GLU A 71 -10.51 -4.63 6.42
C GLU A 71 -9.51 -5.80 6.50
N HIS A 72 -8.44 -5.76 5.70
CA HIS A 72 -7.38 -6.76 5.78
C HIS A 72 -6.69 -6.75 7.15
N ALA A 73 -6.38 -5.57 7.69
CA ALA A 73 -5.79 -5.43 9.02
C ALA A 73 -6.67 -6.07 10.11
N ARG A 74 -7.99 -5.80 10.06
CA ARG A 74 -8.98 -6.40 10.95
C ARG A 74 -8.94 -7.92 10.89
N LEU A 75 -8.96 -8.50 9.68
CA LEU A 75 -8.91 -9.96 9.51
C LEU A 75 -7.62 -10.58 10.07
N LEU A 76 -6.46 -9.94 9.87
CA LEU A 76 -5.20 -10.42 10.44
C LEU A 76 -5.19 -10.35 11.97
N GLN A 77 -5.77 -9.31 12.56
CA GLN A 77 -5.91 -9.18 14.01
C GLN A 77 -6.83 -10.26 14.59
N GLU A 78 -7.91 -10.62 13.88
CA GLU A 78 -8.83 -11.69 14.28
C GLU A 78 -8.18 -13.08 14.20
N VAL A 79 -7.30 -13.33 13.22
CA VAL A 79 -6.57 -14.59 13.09
C VAL A 79 -5.44 -14.71 14.12
N ALA A 80 -4.87 -13.59 14.55
CA ALA A 80 -3.76 -13.56 15.50
C ALA A 80 -4.20 -13.56 16.97
N ALA A 81 -5.50 -13.40 17.25
CA ALA A 81 -6.10 -13.44 18.58
C ALA A 81 -6.42 -14.88 19.04
#